data_AF-A0A4Q3RRX7-F1
#
_entry.id   AF-A0A4Q3RRX7-F1
#
_cell.length_a   1.000
_cell.length_b   1.000
_cell.length_c   1.000
_cell.angle_alpha   90.00
_cell.angle_beta   90.00
_cell.angle_gamma   90.00
#
_symmetry.space_group_name_H-M   'P 1'
#
loop_
_entity.id
_entity.type
_entity.pdbx_description
1 polymer ?
#
loop_
_entity_poly.entity_id
_entity_poly.type
_entity_poly.pdbx_seq_one_letter_code
_entity_poly.pdbx_strand_id
1 'polypeptide(L)' 'MPPLKPQSEVRAELSELIAEAVAETDDTRRQGLLVLADHWSDILRRRKAAGEDGVQGGQYG' A
#
# COMPACT_ATOMS: atom_id res chain seq x y z
N MET A 1 8.81 -0.61 -17.94
CA MET A 1 7.85 -0.40 -16.83
C MET A 1 8.40 0.73 -15.97
N PRO A 2 7.62 1.77 -15.64
CA PRO A 2 8.09 2.74 -14.66
C PRO A 2 8.41 2.01 -13.35
N PRO A 3 9.44 2.45 -12.60
CA PRO A 3 9.76 1.83 -11.32
C PRO A 3 8.54 1.88 -10.43
N LEU A 4 8.19 0.74 -9.85
CA LEU A 4 7.12 0.65 -8.87
C LEU A 4 7.41 1.65 -7.73
N LYS A 5 6.42 2.43 -7.30
CA LYS A 5 6.56 3.38 -6.17
C LYS A 5 7.26 2.69 -4.98
N PRO A 6 8.17 3.38 -4.27
CA PRO A 6 8.75 2.91 -3.02
C PRO A 6 7.69 2.37 -2.05
N GLN A 7 8.04 1.37 -1.23
CA GLN A 7 7.08 0.75 -0.31
C GLN A 7 6.49 1.78 0.69
N SER A 8 7.29 2.76 1.12
CA SER A 8 6.86 3.86 1.98
C SER A 8 5.78 4.72 1.33
N GLU A 9 5.93 5.06 0.05
CA GLU A 9 4.93 5.82 -0.71
C GLU A 9 3.64 5.02 -0.87
N VAL A 10 3.73 3.72 -1.18
CA VAL A 10 2.55 2.85 -1.25
C VAL A 10 1.80 2.80 0.09
N ARG A 11 2.53 2.76 1.23
CA ARG A 11 1.93 2.80 2.56
C ARG A 11 1.29 4.15 2.88
N ALA A 12 1.89 5.26 2.45
CA ALA A 12 1.34 6.59 2.63
C ALA A 12 0.00 6.72 1.87
N GLU A 13 -0.01 6.37 0.59
CA GLU A 13 -1.19 6.42 -0.28
C GLU A 13 -2.33 5.52 0.25
N LEU A 14 -2.00 4.31 0.70
CA LEU A 14 -2.96 3.44 1.37
C LEU A 14 -3.58 4.10 2.61
N SER A 15 -2.76 4.77 3.42
CA SER A 15 -3.22 5.40 4.66
C SER A 15 -4.10 6.62 4.38
N GLU A 16 -3.76 7.40 3.36
CA GLU A 16 -4.55 8.55 2.91
C GLU A 16 -5.93 8.12 2.42
N LEU A 17 -6.00 7.10 1.56
CA LEU A 17 -7.28 6.56 1.06
C LEU A 17 -8.18 6.05 2.19
N ILE A 18 -7.60 5.40 3.21
CA ILE A 18 -8.36 4.95 4.39
C ILE A 18 -8.85 6.15 5.20
N ALA A 19 -8.00 7.17 5.42
CA ALA A 19 -8.37 8.37 6.15
C ALA A 19 -9.52 9.12 5.46
N GLU A 20 -9.46 9.25 4.13
CA GLU A 20 -10.54 9.82 3.32
C GLU A 20 -11.82 8.98 3.42
N ALA A 21 -11.72 7.65 3.31
CA ALA A 21 -12.89 6.76 3.40
C ALA A 21 -13.58 6.83 4.77
N VAL A 22 -12.83 7.01 5.86
CA VAL A 22 -13.38 7.16 7.21
C VAL A 22 -14.19 8.46 7.34
N ALA A 23 -13.71 9.55 6.74
CA ALA A 23 -14.39 10.85 6.78
C ALA A 23 -15.54 10.99 5.76
N GLU A 24 -15.57 10.14 4.73
CA GLU A 24 -16.56 10.21 3.66
C GLU A 24 -17.98 9.92 4.18
N THR A 25 -18.99 10.63 3.65
CA THR A 25 -20.40 10.43 4.03
C THR A 25 -21.21 9.76 2.93
N ASP A 26 -20.79 9.89 1.66
CA ASP A 26 -21.38 9.19 0.54
C ASP A 26 -20.87 7.75 0.46
N ASP A 27 -21.78 6.78 0.59
CA ASP A 27 -21.40 5.36 0.64
C ASP A 27 -20.81 4.84 -0.67
N THR A 28 -21.22 5.40 -1.82
CA THR A 28 -20.66 5.00 -3.13
C THR A 28 -19.20 5.43 -3.24
N ARG A 29 -18.92 6.67 -2.85
CA ARG A 29 -17.58 7.25 -2.83
C ARG A 29 -16.69 6.57 -1.79
N ARG A 30 -17.21 6.32 -0.59
CA ARG A 30 -16.55 5.54 0.47
C ARG A 30 -16.11 4.18 -0.06
N GLN A 31 -17.01 3.47 -0.73
CA GLN A 31 -16.71 2.16 -1.31
C GLN A 31 -15.62 2.26 -2.38
N GLY A 32 -15.67 3.29 -3.24
CA GLY A 32 -14.62 3.54 -4.22
C GLY A 32 -13.24 3.72 -3.59
N LEU A 33 -13.14 4.53 -2.53
CA LEU A 33 -11.89 4.76 -1.79
C LEU A 33 -11.35 3.47 -1.16
N LEU A 34 -12.23 2.63 -0.58
CA LEU A 34 -11.85 1.36 0.02
C LEU A 34 -11.35 0.34 -1.02
N VAL A 35 -11.93 0.32 -2.23
CA VAL A 35 -11.44 -0.53 -3.33
C VAL A 35 -10.04 -0.12 -3.76
N LEU A 36 -9.76 1.18 -3.84
CA LEU A 36 -8.41 1.69 -4.14
C LEU A 36 -7.41 1.33 -3.02
N ALA A 37 -7.84 1.46 -1.76
CA ALA A 37 -7.03 1.05 -0.61
C ALA A 37 -6.71 -0.46 -0.64
N ASP A 38 -7.69 -1.32 -0.95
CA ASP A 38 -7.44 -2.76 -1.05
C ASP A 38 -6.42 -3.09 -2.15
N HIS A 39 -6.45 -2.38 -3.28
CA HIS A 39 -5.46 -2.54 -4.35
C HIS A 39 -4.02 -2.28 -3.86
N TRP A 40 -3.81 -1.20 -3.10
CA TRP A 40 -2.48 -0.91 -2.53
C TRP A 40 -2.07 -1.90 -1.44
N SER A 41 -3.01 -2.34 -0.62
CA SER A 41 -2.79 -3.41 0.36
C SER A 41 -2.33 -4.70 -0.33
N ASP A 42 -2.94 -5.04 -1.46
CA ASP A 42 -2.58 -6.22 -2.23
C ASP A 42 -1.17 -6.14 -2.83
N ILE A 43 -0.78 -4.97 -3.34
CA ILE A 43 0.59 -4.72 -3.81
C ILE A 43 1.59 -4.97 -2.67
N LEU A 44 1.33 -4.45 -1.47
CA LEU A 44 2.19 -4.66 -0.31
C LEU A 44 2.29 -6.14 0.09
N ARG A 45 1.16 -6.87 0.09
CA ARG A 45 1.12 -8.31 0.37
C ARG A 45 1.96 -9.11 -0.63
N ARG A 46 1.87 -8.79 -1.92
CA ARG A 46 2.65 -9.44 -2.98
C ARG A 46 4.15 -9.18 -2.83
N ARG A 47 4.56 -7.95 -2.53
CA ARG A 47 5.97 -7.61 -2.28
C ARG A 47 6.55 -8.34 -1.08
N LYS A 48 5.78 -8.43 0.01
CA LYS A 48 6.14 -9.23 1.18
C LYS A 48 6.33 -10.71 0.83
N ALA A 49 5.39 -11.28 0.06
CA ALA A 49 5.49 -12.67 -0.40
C ALA A 49 6.68 -12.91 -1.35
N ALA A 50 7.08 -11.90 -2.12
CA ALA A 50 8.25 -11.94 -3.00
C ALA A 50 9.59 -11.74 -2.25
N GLY A 51 9.58 -11.49 -0.94
CA GLY A 51 10.80 -11.30 -0.14
C GLY A 51 11.46 -9.93 -0.31
N GLU A 52 10.76 -8.95 -0.90
CA GLU A 52 11.27 -7.58 -1.06
C GLU A 52 11.38 -6.81 0.28
N ASP A 53 10.92 -7.43 1.38
CA ASP A 53 11.03 -6.91 2.76
C ASP A 53 12.42 -7.20 3.40
N GLY A 54 13.35 -7.88 2.72
CA GLY A 54 14.56 -8.45 3.34
C GLY A 54 15.90 -8.22 2.60
N VAL A 55 16.35 -6.97 2.47
CA VAL A 55 17.79 -6.67 2.25
C VAL A 55 18.25 -5.57 3.20
N GLN A 56 18.44 -5.94 4.46
CA GLN A 56 19.36 -5.32 5.43
C GLN A 56 19.59 -6.33 6.56
N GLY A 57 20.51 -7.27 6.36
CA GLY A 57 20.88 -8.23 7.41
C GLY A 57 21.62 -9.44 6.87
N GLY A 58 22.95 -9.33 6.75
CA GLY A 58 23.79 -10.50 6.45
C GLY A 58 25.07 -10.21 5.69
N GLN A 59 25.83 -9.18 6.07
CA GLN A 59 27.23 -9.08 5.66
C GLN A 59 28.07 -8.46 6.78
N TYR A 60 28.51 -9.31 7.70
CA TYR A 60 29.78 -9.13 8.40
C TYR A 60 30.51 -10.46 8.27
N GLY A 61 31.57 -10.44 7.46
CA GLY A 61 32.63 -11.46 7.50
C GLY A 61 33.65 -11.14 8.58
#